data_AF-A0A937CND7-F1
#
_entry.id   AF-A0A937CND7-F1
#
_cell.length_a   1.000
_cell.length_b   1.000
_cell.length_c   1.000
_cell.angle_alpha   90.00
_cell.angle_beta   90.00
_cell.angle_gamma   90.00
#
_symmetry.space_group_name_H-M   'P 1'
#
loop_
_entity.id
_entity.type
_entity.pdbx_description
1 polymer ?
#
loop_
_entity_poly.entity_id
_entity_poly.type
_entity_poly.pdbx_seq_one_letter_code
_entity_poly.pdbx_strand_id
1 'polypeptide(L)'
;MNRAEGGPAIWGIQTRGADRFGIRASDLVREARYDNLITSPRFEYANVLISSGRYVEHDELTAQDQAIYYYLIARMRDHVNALNRADTAIEKRSALWNRGLSIEISVRDLVSYTGTASLVRIRASLERIAKTRLCYDLRRPLERDLSPKSLIEFSSIPDRLTSGTVIRYAIDRAIRSTMARARRYVLVDLNAFSRFRCRYAPRLYLRLAMLATYDRDRRKSWTPDIAELADALGYPTKAFHRANFIATIDRALQEIRNLPEINRRFAIAAAMPSADDIRFRFATSGTRKTLYDVRRRLLPRDALRHAEARGWEIGLREHQYINASHIGHAAAFTGEPPMDLSNAWRYDIIAANNNPRHPIGSMPGAEFLALIDRFGAPAAFEHWLGLKGYGSILDVDDYIPSIEPPDDLFAGLNYHEINDLLDQVDNELHEKLPPRVQDEDEDVFSGLLNAI
;
A
#
# COMPACT_ATOMS: atom_id res chain seq x y z
N MET A 1 -50.91 -13.59 -19.51
CA MET A 1 -49.70 -13.64 -20.37
C MET A 1 -49.18 -12.21 -20.50
N ASN A 2 -48.47 -11.69 -19.49
CA ASN A 2 -47.87 -10.35 -19.53
C ASN A 2 -46.37 -10.52 -19.28
N ARG A 3 -45.57 -10.26 -20.32
CA ARG A 3 -44.10 -10.19 -20.24
C ARG A 3 -43.75 -8.92 -19.49
N ALA A 4 -43.22 -9.06 -18.28
CA ALA A 4 -42.50 -7.99 -17.61
C ALA A 4 -41.16 -7.78 -18.35
N GLU A 5 -40.96 -6.55 -18.83
CA GLU A 5 -39.71 -6.09 -19.44
C GLU A 5 -38.63 -6.07 -18.36
N GLY A 6 -37.71 -7.03 -18.44
CA GLY A 6 -36.49 -7.03 -17.65
C GLY A 6 -35.58 -5.89 -18.13
N GLY A 7 -35.56 -4.80 -17.38
CA GLY A 7 -34.53 -3.77 -17.52
C GLY A 7 -33.14 -4.40 -17.44
N PRO A 8 -32.14 -3.90 -18.20
CA PRO A 8 -30.82 -4.51 -18.23
C PRO A 8 -30.23 -4.47 -16.82
N ALA A 9 -29.94 -5.65 -16.27
CA ALA A 9 -29.10 -5.80 -15.10
C ALA A 9 -27.81 -5.02 -15.36
N ILE A 10 -27.61 -3.94 -14.62
CA ILE A 10 -26.35 -3.18 -14.61
C ILE A 10 -25.33 -4.10 -13.93
N TRP A 11 -24.76 -5.03 -14.70
CA TRP A 11 -23.59 -5.77 -14.29
C TRP A 11 -22.54 -4.74 -13.92
N GLY A 12 -22.28 -4.58 -12.61
CA GLY A 12 -21.32 -3.62 -12.10
C GLY A 12 -20.03 -3.72 -12.91
N ILE A 13 -19.67 -2.65 -13.61
CA ILE A 13 -18.48 -2.60 -14.44
C ILE A 13 -17.31 -2.97 -13.53
N GLN A 14 -16.76 -4.18 -13.70
CA GLN A 14 -15.59 -4.62 -12.95
C GLN A 14 -14.43 -3.69 -13.32
N THR A 15 -14.08 -2.79 -12.40
CA THR A 15 -12.99 -1.82 -12.54
C THR A 15 -11.67 -2.55 -12.76
N ARG A 16 -10.99 -2.19 -13.86
CA ARG A 16 -9.65 -2.72 -14.20
C ARG A 16 -8.59 -1.74 -13.72
N GLY A 17 -7.33 -2.15 -13.65
CA GLY A 17 -6.26 -1.23 -13.25
C GLY A 17 -5.96 -0.11 -14.24
N ALA A 18 -6.53 -0.10 -15.44
CA ALA A 18 -6.53 1.05 -16.33
C ALA A 18 -7.53 2.13 -15.88
N ASP A 19 -8.58 1.72 -15.18
CA ASP A 19 -9.64 2.62 -14.67
C ASP A 19 -9.32 3.15 -13.27
N ARG A 20 -8.25 2.62 -12.65
CA ARG A 20 -7.79 2.96 -11.30
C ARG A 20 -6.54 3.83 -11.38
N PHE A 21 -6.46 4.82 -10.49
CA PHE A 21 -5.25 5.62 -10.31
C PHE A 21 -4.08 4.74 -9.84
N GLY A 22 -4.32 3.85 -8.88
CA GLY A 22 -3.33 2.84 -8.46
C GLY A 22 -2.07 3.41 -7.80
N ILE A 23 -2.08 4.68 -7.39
CA ILE A 23 -1.09 5.32 -6.52
C ILE A 23 -1.85 5.86 -5.29
N ARG A 24 -1.27 5.69 -4.11
CA ARG A 24 -1.75 6.24 -2.83
C ARG A 24 -0.65 7.13 -2.26
N ALA A 25 -0.55 8.32 -2.81
CA ALA A 25 0.33 9.40 -2.38
C ALA A 25 -0.28 10.71 -2.91
N SER A 26 -0.14 11.79 -2.15
CA SER A 26 -0.43 13.15 -2.63
C SER A 26 0.67 13.61 -3.58
N ASP A 27 1.93 13.40 -3.19
CA ASP A 27 3.12 13.61 -4.03
C ASP A 27 4.07 12.43 -3.84
N LEU A 28 4.09 11.53 -4.83
CA LEU A 28 4.87 10.31 -4.77
C LEU A 28 6.36 10.57 -4.54
N VAL A 29 6.95 11.62 -5.12
CA VAL A 29 8.38 11.89 -5.05
C VAL A 29 8.74 12.46 -3.68
N ARG A 30 7.90 13.35 -3.14
CA ARG A 30 8.12 13.90 -1.79
C ARG A 30 7.91 12.88 -0.69
N GLU A 31 6.97 11.96 -0.88
CA GLU A 31 6.63 10.96 0.13
C GLU A 31 7.51 9.71 0.06
N ALA A 32 7.95 9.28 -1.13
CA ALA A 32 8.78 8.09 -1.28
C ALA A 32 10.24 8.41 -0.98
N ARG A 33 10.53 8.61 0.30
CA ARG A 33 11.85 8.95 0.83
C ARG A 33 12.19 8.05 1.99
N TYR A 34 13.48 7.70 2.11
CA TYR A 34 13.97 6.86 3.21
C TYR A 34 13.71 7.47 4.59
N ASP A 35 13.79 8.80 4.68
CA ASP A 35 13.61 9.57 5.91
C ASP A 35 12.13 9.91 6.21
N ASN A 36 11.18 9.45 5.39
CA ASN A 36 9.77 9.67 5.65
C ASN A 36 9.23 8.63 6.65
N LEU A 37 8.89 9.12 7.84
CA LEU A 37 8.29 8.33 8.92
C LEU A 37 6.79 8.62 9.11
N ILE A 38 6.21 9.49 8.28
CA ILE A 38 4.88 10.10 8.50
C ILE A 38 3.87 9.69 7.43
N THR A 39 4.30 9.38 6.21
CA THR A 39 3.44 8.75 5.20
C THR A 39 4.06 7.47 4.63
N SER A 40 3.20 6.54 4.20
CA SER A 40 3.60 5.36 3.44
C SER A 40 2.99 5.43 2.03
N PRO A 41 3.74 5.97 1.04
CA PRO A 41 3.26 6.03 -0.34
C PRO A 41 3.20 4.62 -0.90
N ARG A 42 2.07 4.31 -1.54
CA ARG A 42 1.79 2.97 -2.05
C ARG A 42 1.41 2.99 -3.52
N PHE A 43 1.55 1.84 -4.16
CA PHE A 43 1.03 1.65 -5.51
C PHE A 43 0.46 0.24 -5.72
N GLU A 44 -0.45 0.12 -6.68
CA GLU A 44 -1.08 -1.14 -7.06
C GLU A 44 -0.17 -1.94 -8.00
N TYR A 45 0.25 -3.11 -7.54
CA TYR A 45 1.00 -4.08 -8.35
C TYR A 45 0.14 -5.30 -8.65
N ALA A 46 0.19 -5.79 -9.89
CA ALA A 46 -0.71 -6.85 -10.32
C ALA A 46 -0.37 -8.18 -9.64
N ASN A 47 -1.36 -8.83 -9.03
CA ASN A 47 -1.18 -10.09 -8.32
C ASN A 47 -0.54 -11.17 -9.20
N VAL A 48 -0.90 -11.25 -10.49
CA VAL A 48 -0.32 -12.21 -11.44
C VAL A 48 1.19 -12.04 -11.63
N LEU A 49 1.71 -10.81 -11.55
CA LEU A 49 3.16 -10.55 -11.66
C LEU A 49 3.90 -11.04 -10.42
N ILE A 50 3.29 -10.91 -9.24
CA ILE A 50 3.83 -11.44 -7.99
C ILE A 50 3.77 -12.97 -8.01
N SER A 51 2.62 -13.56 -8.36
CA SER A 51 2.41 -14.99 -8.21
C SER A 51 3.20 -15.83 -9.23
N SER A 52 3.27 -15.35 -10.48
CA SER A 52 3.88 -16.07 -11.60
C SER A 52 5.31 -15.67 -11.94
N GLY A 53 5.85 -14.57 -11.39
CA GLY A 53 7.21 -14.14 -11.68
C GLY A 53 8.25 -15.20 -11.26
N ARG A 54 9.16 -15.54 -12.17
CA ARG A 54 10.29 -16.46 -11.97
C ARG A 54 11.55 -15.90 -12.63
N TYR A 55 12.68 -15.98 -11.96
CA TYR A 55 13.96 -15.54 -12.50
C TYR A 55 14.49 -16.57 -13.50
N VAL A 56 14.90 -16.10 -14.69
CA VAL A 56 15.32 -16.97 -15.80
C VAL A 56 16.78 -17.43 -15.65
N GLU A 57 17.58 -16.67 -14.91
CA GLU A 57 19.00 -16.91 -14.71
C GLU A 57 19.37 -16.78 -13.22
N HIS A 58 20.67 -16.64 -12.92
CA HIS A 58 21.10 -16.34 -11.57
C HIS A 58 20.63 -14.93 -11.24
N ASP A 59 19.65 -14.87 -10.37
CA ASP A 59 19.22 -13.63 -9.80
C ASP A 59 20.39 -13.03 -9.02
N GLU A 60 20.71 -11.75 -9.27
CA GLU A 60 21.74 -10.96 -8.57
C GLU A 60 21.19 -9.71 -7.86
N LEU A 61 19.88 -9.47 -7.92
CA LEU A 61 19.25 -8.34 -7.24
C LEU A 61 19.42 -8.38 -5.72
N THR A 62 19.94 -7.29 -5.17
CA THR A 62 19.93 -6.99 -3.73
C THR A 62 18.55 -6.48 -3.28
N ALA A 63 18.37 -6.24 -1.97
CA ALA A 63 17.17 -5.59 -1.46
C ALA A 63 17.01 -4.15 -2.02
N GLN A 64 18.13 -3.41 -2.12
CA GLN A 64 18.14 -2.06 -2.69
C GLN A 64 17.70 -2.05 -4.16
N ASP A 65 18.17 -3.02 -4.95
CA ASP A 65 17.82 -3.12 -6.37
C ASP A 65 16.31 -3.35 -6.55
N GLN A 66 15.73 -4.19 -5.69
CA GLN A 66 14.28 -4.43 -5.67
C GLN A 66 13.51 -3.19 -5.23
N ALA A 67 13.99 -2.46 -4.22
CA ALA A 67 13.37 -1.19 -3.82
C ALA A 67 13.34 -0.21 -4.99
N ILE A 68 14.47 -0.03 -5.69
CA ILE A 68 14.55 0.83 -6.88
C ILE A 68 13.58 0.34 -7.96
N TYR A 69 13.54 -0.97 -8.25
CA TYR A 69 12.62 -1.54 -9.24
C TYR A 69 11.15 -1.18 -8.95
N TYR A 70 10.67 -1.40 -7.73
CA TYR A 70 9.27 -1.08 -7.40
C TYR A 70 9.00 0.42 -7.39
N TYR A 71 9.98 1.23 -7.01
CA TYR A 71 9.87 2.69 -7.14
C TYR A 71 9.77 3.15 -8.60
N LEU A 72 10.55 2.57 -9.52
CA LEU A 72 10.45 2.84 -10.95
C LEU A 72 9.08 2.43 -11.52
N ILE A 73 8.47 1.34 -11.03
CA ILE A 73 7.09 0.97 -11.40
C ILE A 73 6.09 2.00 -10.89
N ALA A 74 6.22 2.44 -9.64
CA ALA A 74 5.34 3.45 -9.07
C ALA A 74 5.44 4.78 -9.84
N ARG A 75 6.66 5.22 -10.17
CA ARG A 75 6.92 6.41 -11.00
C ARG A 75 6.32 6.29 -12.40
N MET A 76 6.38 5.12 -13.02
CA MET A 76 5.70 4.86 -14.30
C MET A 76 4.19 5.06 -14.18
N ARG A 77 3.58 4.49 -13.13
CA ARG A 77 2.15 4.63 -12.88
C ARG A 77 1.74 6.08 -12.62
N ASP A 78 2.50 6.78 -11.79
CA ASP A 78 2.29 8.20 -11.50
C ASP A 78 2.38 9.06 -12.77
N HIS A 79 3.40 8.83 -13.62
CA HIS A 79 3.53 9.51 -14.90
C HIS A 79 2.34 9.25 -15.83
N VAL A 80 1.91 7.99 -15.98
CA VAL A 80 0.72 7.64 -16.76
C VAL A 80 -0.53 8.35 -16.23
N ASN A 81 -0.68 8.43 -14.91
CA ASN A 81 -1.80 9.12 -14.30
C ASN A 81 -1.78 10.63 -14.52
N ALA A 82 -0.60 11.25 -14.53
CA ALA A 82 -0.44 12.66 -14.83
C ALA A 82 -0.85 12.97 -16.28
N LEU A 83 -0.43 12.14 -17.24
CA LEU A 83 -0.88 12.24 -18.63
C LEU A 83 -2.41 12.10 -18.75
N ASN A 84 -3.03 11.24 -17.93
CA ASN A 84 -4.48 11.02 -17.94
C ASN A 84 -5.31 12.24 -17.48
N ARG A 85 -4.70 13.23 -16.83
CA ARG A 85 -5.35 14.51 -16.47
C ARG A 85 -5.41 15.49 -17.65
N ALA A 86 -4.66 15.23 -18.73
CA ALA A 86 -4.71 15.97 -19.99
C ALA A 86 -5.76 15.33 -20.94
N ASP A 87 -7.03 15.57 -20.63
CA ASP A 87 -8.23 15.63 -21.48
C ASP A 87 -8.59 14.74 -22.69
N THR A 88 -7.97 13.59 -23.00
CA THR A 88 -8.68 12.60 -23.86
C THR A 88 -8.61 11.14 -23.40
N ALA A 89 -9.79 10.49 -23.29
CA ALA A 89 -9.92 9.08 -22.90
C ALA A 89 -9.25 8.08 -23.87
N ILE A 90 -8.95 8.52 -25.09
CA ILE A 90 -8.30 7.73 -26.14
C ILE A 90 -6.78 7.72 -25.91
N GLU A 91 -6.18 8.84 -25.50
CA GLU A 91 -4.77 8.92 -25.10
C GLU A 91 -4.48 8.09 -23.84
N LYS A 92 -5.46 7.97 -22.92
CA LYS A 92 -5.38 7.14 -21.69
C LYS A 92 -5.00 5.69 -21.96
N ARG A 93 -5.66 5.07 -22.94
CA ARG A 93 -5.34 3.70 -23.34
C ARG A 93 -4.03 3.71 -24.11
N SER A 94 -3.88 4.63 -25.07
CA SER A 94 -2.70 4.68 -25.91
C SER A 94 -1.40 4.69 -25.09
N ALA A 95 -1.28 5.50 -24.02
CA ALA A 95 -0.04 5.60 -23.22
C ALA A 95 0.42 4.27 -22.57
N LEU A 96 -0.49 3.50 -21.95
CA LEU A 96 -0.16 2.18 -21.36
C LEU A 96 0.15 1.13 -22.43
N TRP A 97 -0.46 1.27 -23.61
CA TRP A 97 -0.30 0.36 -24.76
C TRP A 97 0.82 0.77 -25.73
N ASN A 98 1.34 2.00 -25.60
CA ASN A 98 2.33 2.61 -26.48
C ASN A 98 3.65 1.88 -26.29
N ARG A 99 4.29 1.50 -27.40
CA ARG A 99 5.61 0.85 -27.39
C ARG A 99 6.71 1.81 -26.92
N GLY A 100 6.56 3.11 -27.12
CA GLY A 100 7.60 4.12 -26.83
C GLY A 100 7.50 4.84 -25.49
N LEU A 101 6.72 4.35 -24.51
CA LEU A 101 6.64 5.03 -23.21
C LEU A 101 7.99 4.96 -22.49
N SER A 102 8.70 6.09 -22.50
CA SER A 102 9.93 6.34 -21.74
C SER A 102 9.61 7.31 -20.62
N ILE A 103 10.05 6.98 -19.41
CA ILE A 103 9.87 7.79 -18.20
C ILE A 103 11.24 8.28 -17.75
N GLU A 104 11.26 9.51 -17.22
CA GLU A 104 12.44 10.11 -16.64
C GLU A 104 12.43 10.01 -15.12
N ILE A 105 13.59 9.69 -14.55
CA ILE A 105 13.82 9.70 -13.10
C ILE A 105 15.14 10.39 -12.79
N SER A 106 15.15 11.26 -11.79
CA SER A 106 16.39 11.89 -11.35
C SER A 106 17.15 10.95 -10.40
N VAL A 107 18.48 10.94 -10.50
CA VAL A 107 19.33 10.18 -9.57
C VAL A 107 19.18 10.72 -8.14
N ARG A 108 18.91 12.01 -7.97
CA ARG A 108 18.60 12.62 -6.67
C ARG A 108 17.40 11.96 -6.00
N ASP A 109 16.35 11.65 -6.75
CA ASP A 109 15.16 11.00 -6.20
C ASP A 109 15.47 9.58 -5.77
N LEU A 110 16.26 8.83 -6.56
CA LEU A 110 16.71 7.48 -6.19
C LEU A 110 17.56 7.48 -4.91
N VAL A 111 18.48 8.44 -4.77
CA VAL A 111 19.28 8.62 -3.56
C VAL A 111 18.40 8.94 -2.35
N SER A 112 17.43 9.84 -2.51
CA SER A 112 16.51 10.24 -1.43
C SER A 112 15.60 9.09 -1.01
N TYR A 113 15.11 8.30 -1.97
CA TYR A 113 14.26 7.15 -1.73
C TYR A 113 15.00 5.98 -1.06
N THR A 114 16.20 5.66 -1.52
CA THR A 114 16.98 4.52 -0.99
C THR A 114 17.74 4.86 0.29
N GLY A 115 17.99 6.15 0.56
CA GLY A 115 18.90 6.58 1.63
C GLY A 115 20.37 6.31 1.33
N THR A 116 20.73 5.94 0.09
CA THR A 116 22.09 5.58 -0.30
C THR A 116 22.82 6.77 -0.92
N ALA A 117 23.76 7.36 -0.20
CA ALA A 117 24.59 8.47 -0.71
C ALA A 117 25.57 8.05 -1.83
N SER A 118 25.87 6.76 -1.95
CA SER A 118 26.84 6.24 -2.93
C SER A 118 26.22 6.12 -4.33
N LEU A 119 26.55 7.06 -5.21
CA LEU A 119 26.14 7.03 -6.63
C LEU A 119 26.68 5.81 -7.39
N VAL A 120 27.85 5.30 -6.99
CA VAL A 120 28.42 4.06 -7.55
C VAL A 120 27.51 2.86 -7.24
N ARG A 121 26.98 2.78 -6.01
CA ARG A 121 26.03 1.73 -5.65
C ARG A 121 24.71 1.87 -6.41
N ILE A 122 24.20 3.10 -6.60
CA ILE A 122 23.00 3.34 -7.43
C ILE A 122 23.23 2.90 -8.88
N ARG A 123 24.36 3.25 -9.49
CA ARG A 123 24.72 2.81 -10.85
C ARG A 123 24.74 1.28 -10.95
N ALA A 124 25.43 0.62 -10.02
CA ALA A 124 25.51 -0.83 -9.98
C ALA A 124 24.12 -1.49 -9.80
N SER A 125 23.24 -0.88 -9.00
CA SER A 125 21.83 -1.31 -8.89
C SER A 125 21.10 -1.23 -10.23
N LEU A 126 21.20 -0.10 -10.93
CA LEU A 126 20.55 0.09 -12.23
C LEU A 126 21.07 -0.91 -13.27
N GLU A 127 22.38 -1.18 -13.30
CA GLU A 127 22.98 -2.18 -14.19
C GLU A 127 22.49 -3.60 -13.89
N ARG A 128 22.40 -3.99 -12.61
CA ARG A 128 21.84 -5.30 -12.22
C ARG A 128 20.36 -5.41 -12.58
N ILE A 129 19.56 -4.37 -12.35
CA ILE A 129 18.16 -4.33 -12.75
C ILE A 129 18.03 -4.48 -14.29
N ALA A 130 18.87 -3.77 -15.06
CA ALA A 130 18.87 -3.81 -16.52
C ALA A 130 19.15 -5.21 -17.09
N LYS A 131 20.07 -5.96 -16.45
CA LYS A 131 20.45 -7.32 -16.85
C LYS A 131 19.45 -8.38 -16.42
N THR A 132 18.66 -8.11 -15.38
CA THR A 132 17.77 -9.11 -14.78
C THR A 132 16.54 -9.35 -15.64
N ARG A 133 16.23 -10.63 -15.86
CA ARG A 133 15.06 -11.09 -16.63
C ARG A 133 14.15 -11.98 -15.79
N LEU A 134 12.85 -11.76 -15.94
CA LEU A 134 11.79 -12.56 -15.34
C LEU A 134 10.93 -13.22 -16.42
N CYS A 135 10.60 -14.49 -16.23
CA CYS A 135 9.47 -15.14 -16.89
C CYS A 135 8.22 -14.93 -16.03
N TYR A 136 7.10 -14.69 -16.69
CA TYR A 136 5.79 -14.59 -16.06
C TYR A 136 4.82 -15.52 -16.78
N ASP A 137 3.79 -16.01 -16.11
CA ASP A 137 2.68 -16.73 -16.75
C ASP A 137 1.60 -15.74 -17.20
N LEU A 138 1.88 -15.04 -18.31
CA LEU A 138 0.97 -14.02 -18.83
C LEU A 138 -0.04 -14.64 -19.78
N ARG A 139 -1.27 -14.81 -19.30
CA ARG A 139 -2.39 -15.31 -20.09
C ARG A 139 -3.11 -14.19 -20.81
N ARG A 140 -3.08 -14.22 -22.15
CA ARG A 140 -3.89 -13.39 -23.05
C ARG A 140 -5.01 -14.27 -23.64
N PRO A 141 -6.10 -13.69 -24.19
CA PRO A 141 -7.26 -14.46 -24.66
C PRO A 141 -6.94 -15.61 -25.64
N LEU A 142 -5.81 -15.55 -26.35
CA LEU A 142 -5.41 -16.53 -27.36
C LEU A 142 -3.98 -17.05 -27.17
N GLU A 143 -3.22 -16.53 -26.20
CA GLU A 143 -1.79 -16.80 -26.09
C GLU A 143 -1.35 -16.85 -24.62
N ARG A 144 -0.47 -17.80 -24.32
CA ARG A 144 0.29 -17.84 -23.06
C ARG A 144 1.71 -17.38 -23.35
N ASP A 145 2.07 -16.20 -22.87
CA ASP A 145 3.43 -15.65 -23.04
C ASP A 145 4.27 -16.03 -21.83
N LEU A 146 5.25 -16.92 -22.04
CA LEU A 146 6.25 -17.35 -21.07
C LEU A 146 7.64 -16.82 -21.42
N SER A 147 7.77 -15.92 -22.40
CA SER A 147 9.07 -15.43 -22.82
C SER A 147 9.72 -14.55 -21.73
N PRO A 148 11.04 -14.65 -21.52
CA PRO A 148 11.78 -13.79 -20.60
C PRO A 148 11.56 -12.31 -20.89
N LYS A 149 11.24 -11.52 -19.86
CA LYS A 149 11.09 -10.06 -19.92
C LYS A 149 12.16 -9.39 -19.08
N SER A 150 12.79 -8.35 -19.61
CA SER A 150 13.66 -7.48 -18.82
C SER A 150 12.84 -6.80 -17.73
N LEU A 151 13.42 -6.62 -16.54
CA LEU A 151 12.75 -5.89 -15.47
C LEU A 151 12.49 -4.43 -15.84
N ILE A 152 13.55 -3.77 -16.30
CA ILE A 152 13.54 -2.38 -16.75
C ILE A 152 14.49 -2.27 -17.95
N GLU A 153 14.05 -1.56 -18.98
CA GLU A 153 14.85 -1.18 -20.13
C GLU A 153 15.33 0.26 -19.94
N PHE A 154 16.63 0.46 -19.76
CA PHE A 154 17.21 1.81 -19.67
C PHE A 154 17.69 2.25 -21.05
N SER A 155 17.42 3.51 -21.43
CA SER A 155 17.91 4.04 -22.71
C SER A 155 19.43 4.18 -22.71
N SER A 156 19.98 4.70 -21.61
CA SER A 156 21.41 4.71 -21.31
C SER A 156 21.63 4.91 -19.82
N ILE A 157 22.69 4.28 -19.29
CA ILE A 157 23.17 4.51 -17.92
C ILE A 157 24.56 5.14 -18.06
N PRO A 158 24.74 6.43 -17.74
CA PRO A 158 26.05 7.08 -17.83
C PRO A 158 27.10 6.40 -16.95
N ASP A 159 28.37 6.42 -17.38
CA ASP A 159 29.47 5.85 -16.60
C ASP A 159 29.71 6.56 -15.27
N ARG A 160 29.46 7.87 -15.24
CA ARG A 160 29.50 8.68 -14.02
C ARG A 160 28.15 9.31 -13.78
N LEU A 161 27.50 8.91 -12.70
CA LEU A 161 26.28 9.54 -12.23
C LEU A 161 26.61 10.79 -11.41
N THR A 162 25.80 11.82 -11.58
CA THR A 162 25.75 13.00 -10.70
C THR A 162 24.36 13.08 -10.10
N SER A 163 24.17 13.87 -9.03
CA SER A 163 22.82 14.08 -8.47
C SER A 163 21.85 14.72 -9.46
N GLY A 164 22.34 15.48 -10.43
CA GLY A 164 21.53 16.10 -11.48
C GLY A 164 21.27 15.19 -12.68
N THR A 165 21.86 14.00 -12.73
CA THR A 165 21.67 13.06 -13.83
C THR A 165 20.22 12.58 -13.85
N VAL A 166 19.61 12.64 -15.04
CA VAL A 166 18.28 12.10 -15.31
C VAL A 166 18.45 10.84 -16.15
N ILE A 167 17.79 9.76 -15.74
CA ILE A 167 17.81 8.47 -16.41
C ILE A 167 16.47 8.24 -17.09
N ARG A 168 16.53 7.78 -18.34
CA ARG A 168 15.35 7.36 -19.12
C ARG A 168 15.20 5.86 -19.07
N TYR A 169 13.98 5.41 -18.78
CA TYR A 169 13.68 3.99 -18.69
C TYR A 169 12.28 3.65 -19.19
N ALA A 170 12.09 2.39 -19.53
CA ALA A 170 10.82 1.80 -19.92
C ALA A 170 10.61 0.46 -19.20
N ILE A 171 9.34 0.10 -18.97
CA ILE A 171 8.94 -1.22 -18.46
C ILE A 171 8.38 -2.04 -19.61
N ASP A 172 8.70 -3.32 -19.73
CA ASP A 172 8.20 -4.16 -20.83
C ASP A 172 6.68 -4.02 -21.04
N ARG A 173 6.27 -3.92 -22.31
CA ARG A 173 4.87 -3.68 -22.69
C ARG A 173 3.93 -4.75 -22.15
N ALA A 174 4.35 -6.02 -22.11
CA ALA A 174 3.55 -7.12 -21.57
C ALA A 174 3.29 -6.92 -20.07
N ILE A 175 4.28 -6.43 -19.31
CA ILE A 175 4.13 -6.10 -17.90
C ILE A 175 3.14 -4.94 -17.73
N ARG A 176 3.34 -3.83 -18.45
CA ARG A 176 2.43 -2.66 -18.40
C ARG A 176 0.98 -3.03 -18.74
N SER A 177 0.80 -3.76 -19.83
CA SER A 177 -0.50 -4.32 -20.27
C SER A 177 -1.15 -5.17 -19.18
N THR A 178 -0.38 -6.04 -18.55
CA THR A 178 -0.87 -6.93 -17.49
C THR A 178 -1.31 -6.11 -16.28
N MET A 179 -0.53 -5.12 -15.87
CA MET A 179 -0.93 -4.19 -14.80
C MET A 179 -2.21 -3.44 -15.13
N ALA A 180 -2.36 -2.96 -16.36
CA ALA A 180 -3.56 -2.25 -16.81
C ALA A 180 -4.80 -3.14 -16.86
N ARG A 181 -4.65 -4.42 -17.24
CA ARG A 181 -5.76 -5.38 -17.40
C ARG A 181 -6.14 -6.12 -16.12
N ALA A 182 -5.24 -6.17 -15.14
CA ALA A 182 -5.46 -6.96 -13.95
C ALA A 182 -6.75 -6.54 -13.22
N ARG A 183 -7.28 -7.48 -12.41
CA ARG A 183 -8.44 -7.24 -11.53
C ARG A 183 -8.07 -7.37 -10.07
N ARG A 184 -6.97 -8.07 -9.80
CA ARG A 184 -6.42 -8.33 -8.48
C ARG A 184 -5.07 -7.66 -8.35
N TYR A 185 -4.91 -6.94 -7.26
CA TYR A 185 -3.75 -6.09 -7.00
C TYR A 185 -3.32 -6.27 -5.57
N VAL A 186 -2.04 -6.04 -5.35
CA VAL A 186 -1.44 -5.89 -4.04
C VAL A 186 -0.96 -4.45 -3.94
N LEU A 187 -1.28 -3.80 -2.84
CA LEU A 187 -0.73 -2.47 -2.54
C LEU A 187 0.67 -2.66 -1.99
N VAL A 188 1.65 -2.11 -2.71
CA VAL A 188 3.07 -2.19 -2.35
C VAL A 188 3.48 -0.92 -1.61
N ASP A 189 3.96 -1.06 -0.38
CA ASP A 189 4.49 0.02 0.45
C ASP A 189 5.92 0.38 0.05
N LEU A 190 6.11 1.49 -0.66
CA LEU A 190 7.43 1.85 -1.18
C LEU A 190 8.46 2.05 -0.06
N ASN A 191 8.06 2.74 1.02
CA ASN A 191 8.98 3.04 2.12
C ASN A 191 9.33 1.79 2.96
N ALA A 192 8.54 0.71 2.89
CA ALA A 192 8.95 -0.58 3.45
C ALA A 192 10.17 -1.16 2.70
N PHE A 193 10.16 -1.07 1.37
CA PHE A 193 11.20 -1.68 0.53
C PHE A 193 12.57 -1.04 0.71
N SER A 194 12.60 0.28 0.91
CA SER A 194 13.85 1.00 1.18
C SER A 194 14.55 0.57 2.48
N ARG A 195 13.83 -0.08 3.39
CA ARG A 195 14.33 -0.52 4.69
C ARG A 195 14.89 -1.93 4.69
N PHE A 196 14.47 -2.78 3.75
CA PHE A 196 14.98 -4.14 3.67
C PHE A 196 16.48 -4.17 3.37
N ARG A 197 17.18 -5.06 4.04
CA ARG A 197 18.61 -5.38 3.85
C ARG A 197 18.76 -6.80 3.33
N CYS A 198 17.95 -7.72 3.85
CA CYS A 198 17.84 -9.07 3.33
C CYS A 198 17.24 -9.04 1.93
N ARG A 199 17.99 -9.60 0.98
CA ARG A 199 17.57 -9.75 -0.41
C ARG A 199 16.19 -10.40 -0.59
N TYR A 200 15.83 -11.33 0.28
CA TYR A 200 14.59 -12.11 0.15
C TYR A 200 13.41 -11.47 0.88
N ALA A 201 13.65 -10.51 1.79
CA ALA A 201 12.58 -9.81 2.51
C ALA A 201 11.60 -9.07 1.58
N PRO A 202 12.02 -8.30 0.55
CA PRO A 202 11.09 -7.68 -0.40
C PRO A 202 10.15 -8.69 -1.08
N ARG A 203 10.65 -9.88 -1.41
CA ARG A 203 9.89 -10.92 -2.14
C ARG A 203 8.91 -11.63 -1.24
N LEU A 204 9.39 -12.00 -0.05
CA LEU A 204 8.55 -12.58 0.98
C LEU A 204 7.45 -11.59 1.37
N TYR A 205 7.81 -10.32 1.59
CA TYR A 205 6.86 -9.25 1.88
C TYR A 205 5.73 -9.17 0.84
N LEU A 206 6.04 -9.20 -0.46
CA LEU A 206 5.00 -9.15 -1.51
C LEU A 206 4.07 -10.36 -1.50
N ARG A 207 4.61 -11.55 -1.23
CA ARG A 207 3.80 -12.77 -1.11
C ARG A 207 2.88 -12.66 0.10
N LEU A 208 3.38 -12.21 1.24
CA LEU A 208 2.58 -12.01 2.45
C LEU A 208 1.56 -10.89 2.27
N ALA A 209 1.92 -9.77 1.66
CA ALA A 209 1.00 -8.69 1.32
C ALA A 209 -0.10 -9.16 0.37
N MET A 210 0.20 -10.09 -0.54
CA MET A 210 -0.81 -10.72 -1.38
C MET A 210 -1.80 -11.55 -0.55
N LEU A 211 -1.34 -12.29 0.45
CA LEU A 211 -2.22 -13.03 1.37
C LEU A 211 -3.10 -12.07 2.18
N ALA A 212 -2.53 -10.99 2.69
CA ALA A 212 -3.23 -9.99 3.49
C ALA A 212 -4.31 -9.22 2.71
N THR A 213 -4.32 -9.28 1.38
CA THR A 213 -5.36 -8.65 0.55
C THR A 213 -6.65 -9.47 0.42
N TYR A 214 -6.65 -10.73 0.83
CA TYR A 214 -7.86 -11.56 0.81
C TYR A 214 -8.76 -11.24 2.02
N ASP A 215 -10.07 -11.28 1.77
CA ASP A 215 -11.11 -11.25 2.80
C ASP A 215 -10.85 -12.34 3.84
N ARG A 216 -11.20 -12.11 5.12
CA ARG A 216 -10.93 -13.02 6.25
C ARG A 216 -11.27 -14.48 5.92
N ASP A 217 -12.49 -14.73 5.47
CA ASP A 217 -12.99 -16.08 5.13
C ASP A 217 -12.25 -16.76 3.97
N ARG A 218 -11.54 -15.99 3.15
CA ARG A 218 -10.82 -16.46 1.96
C ARG A 218 -9.31 -16.40 2.13
N ARG A 219 -8.83 -15.86 3.24
CA ARG A 219 -7.41 -15.70 3.57
C ARG A 219 -6.86 -17.04 4.02
N LYS A 220 -6.32 -17.80 3.08
CA LYS A 220 -5.69 -19.09 3.38
C LYS A 220 -4.23 -18.89 3.78
N SER A 221 -3.77 -19.66 4.77
CA SER A 221 -2.35 -19.77 5.09
C SER A 221 -1.56 -20.27 3.87
N TRP A 222 -0.36 -19.75 3.69
CA TRP A 222 0.58 -20.26 2.68
C TRP A 222 1.55 -21.23 3.33
N THR A 223 1.51 -22.49 2.91
CA THR A 223 2.29 -23.57 3.53
C THR A 223 3.26 -24.23 2.54
N PRO A 224 4.24 -23.49 1.99
CA PRO A 224 5.17 -24.05 1.02
C PRO A 224 6.16 -24.99 1.71
N ASP A 225 6.57 -26.05 1.01
CA ASP A 225 7.78 -26.74 1.42
C ASP A 225 9.04 -25.88 1.18
N ILE A 226 10.20 -26.38 1.61
CA ILE A 226 11.47 -25.65 1.51
C ILE A 226 11.85 -25.35 0.06
N ALA A 227 11.67 -26.31 -0.83
CA ALA A 227 12.05 -26.18 -2.24
C ALA A 227 11.08 -25.24 -2.98
N GLU A 228 9.79 -25.35 -2.69
CA GLU A 228 8.74 -24.46 -3.20
C GLU A 228 8.97 -23.01 -2.78
N LEU A 229 9.32 -22.78 -1.50
CA LEU A 229 9.62 -21.43 -1.02
C LEU A 229 10.90 -20.90 -1.66
N ALA A 230 11.94 -21.74 -1.78
CA ALA A 230 13.19 -21.38 -2.44
C ALA A 230 12.96 -20.96 -3.90
N ASP A 231 12.20 -21.74 -4.68
CA ASP A 231 11.81 -21.39 -6.05
C ASP A 231 11.00 -20.08 -6.09
N ALA A 232 9.97 -19.97 -5.25
CA ALA A 232 9.08 -18.81 -5.21
C ALA A 232 9.81 -17.50 -4.87
N LEU A 233 10.89 -17.59 -4.10
CA LEU A 233 11.74 -16.46 -3.73
C LEU A 233 12.98 -16.31 -4.62
N GLY A 234 13.19 -17.18 -5.61
CA GLY A 234 14.37 -17.13 -6.49
C GLY A 234 15.69 -17.43 -5.77
N TYR A 235 15.68 -18.30 -4.77
CA TYR A 235 16.88 -18.75 -4.08
C TYR A 235 17.66 -19.76 -4.96
N PRO A 236 19.00 -19.66 -5.06
CA PRO A 236 19.78 -20.56 -5.90
C PRO A 236 19.64 -22.03 -5.48
N THR A 237 19.16 -22.88 -6.38
CA THR A 237 18.97 -24.33 -6.13
C THR A 237 20.25 -25.15 -6.33
N LYS A 238 21.17 -24.69 -7.18
CA LYS A 238 22.44 -25.40 -7.47
C LYS A 238 23.39 -25.49 -6.27
N ALA A 239 23.34 -24.52 -5.36
CA ALA A 239 24.14 -24.45 -4.13
C ALA A 239 23.22 -24.43 -2.90
N PHE A 240 22.15 -25.22 -2.95
CA PHE A 240 21.12 -25.19 -1.92
C PHE A 240 21.64 -25.76 -0.60
N HIS A 241 21.74 -24.92 0.43
CA HIS A 241 22.05 -25.33 1.80
C HIS A 241 20.85 -25.02 2.70
N ARG A 242 20.13 -26.08 3.14
CA ARG A 242 18.88 -25.98 3.89
C ARG A 242 18.99 -25.04 5.09
N ALA A 243 19.99 -25.23 5.94
CA ALA A 243 20.15 -24.41 7.15
C ALA A 243 20.40 -22.93 6.83
N ASN A 244 21.16 -22.62 5.78
CA ASN A 244 21.42 -21.24 5.38
C ASN A 244 20.15 -20.59 4.82
N PHE A 245 19.37 -21.35 4.06
CA PHE A 245 18.08 -20.88 3.55
C PHE A 245 17.11 -20.56 4.69
N ILE A 246 16.93 -21.49 5.64
CA ILE A 246 16.07 -21.30 6.82
C ILE A 246 16.49 -20.05 7.60
N ALA A 247 17.78 -19.90 7.92
CA ALA A 247 18.30 -18.73 8.62
C ALA A 247 18.11 -17.42 7.83
N THR A 248 18.15 -17.49 6.50
CA THR A 248 17.90 -16.34 5.62
C THR A 248 16.43 -15.93 5.63
N ILE A 249 15.50 -16.89 5.65
CA ILE A 249 14.07 -16.62 5.77
C ILE A 249 13.73 -16.05 7.14
N ASP A 250 14.33 -16.57 8.21
CA ASP A 250 14.15 -16.03 9.56
C ASP A 250 14.59 -14.55 9.63
N ARG A 251 15.78 -14.22 9.10
CA ARG A 251 16.23 -12.83 8.98
C ARG A 251 15.27 -11.97 8.16
N ALA A 252 14.73 -12.50 7.06
CA ALA A 252 13.77 -11.78 6.25
C ALA A 252 12.46 -11.49 7.02
N LEU A 253 11.98 -12.45 7.81
CA LEU A 253 10.80 -12.27 8.67
C LEU A 253 11.04 -11.23 9.76
N GLN A 254 12.20 -11.27 10.42
CA GLN A 254 12.59 -10.27 11.42
C GLN A 254 12.60 -8.86 10.83
N GLU A 255 13.17 -8.66 9.64
CA GLU A 255 13.15 -7.35 8.97
C GLU A 255 11.72 -6.87 8.65
N ILE A 256 10.83 -7.78 8.24
CA ILE A 256 9.44 -7.43 7.95
C ILE A 256 8.68 -7.09 9.25
N ARG A 257 8.86 -7.87 10.32
CA ARG A 257 8.26 -7.61 11.64
C ARG A 257 8.74 -6.28 12.22
N ASN A 258 10.02 -5.96 12.04
CA ASN A 258 10.66 -4.74 12.54
C ASN A 258 10.42 -3.50 11.66
N LEU A 259 9.56 -3.60 10.63
CA LEU A 259 9.14 -2.40 9.90
C LEU A 259 8.49 -1.40 10.86
N PRO A 260 8.78 -0.09 10.73
CA PRO A 260 8.09 0.93 11.50
C PRO A 260 6.59 0.85 11.25
N GLU A 261 5.80 1.12 12.29
CA GLU A 261 4.35 0.92 12.31
C GLU A 261 3.64 1.43 11.05
N ILE A 262 4.04 2.61 10.57
CA ILE A 262 3.46 3.22 9.37
C ILE A 262 3.60 2.38 8.09
N ASN A 263 4.60 1.50 8.02
CA ASN A 263 4.83 0.58 6.90
C ASN A 263 4.39 -0.85 7.24
N ARG A 264 3.92 -1.11 8.47
CA ARG A 264 3.49 -2.42 8.95
C ARG A 264 1.99 -2.55 8.74
N ARG A 265 1.61 -2.96 7.53
CA ARG A 265 0.19 -3.03 7.13
C ARG A 265 -0.54 -4.28 7.59
N PHE A 266 0.17 -5.35 7.89
CA PHE A 266 -0.42 -6.59 8.33
C PHE A 266 0.50 -7.23 9.35
N ALA A 267 -0.07 -7.94 10.30
CA ALA A 267 0.67 -8.82 11.19
C ALA A 267 1.01 -10.12 10.44
N ILE A 268 2.08 -10.78 10.87
CA ILE A 268 2.58 -12.02 10.26
C ILE A 268 2.80 -13.05 11.36
N ALA A 269 2.07 -14.14 11.30
CA ALA A 269 2.39 -15.37 12.01
C ALA A 269 3.17 -16.28 11.06
N ALA A 270 4.31 -16.78 11.53
CA ALA A 270 5.15 -17.66 10.73
C ALA A 270 5.69 -18.80 11.59
N ALA A 271 5.51 -20.03 11.14
CA ALA A 271 6.13 -21.22 11.71
C ALA A 271 7.26 -21.69 10.77
N MET A 272 8.44 -21.86 11.34
CA MET A 272 9.63 -22.35 10.63
C MET A 272 9.61 -23.89 10.57
N PRO A 273 10.21 -24.50 9.53
CA PRO A 273 10.25 -25.95 9.40
C PRO A 273 11.07 -26.59 10.54
N SER A 274 10.57 -27.72 11.05
CA SER A 274 11.19 -28.52 12.11
C SER A 274 11.78 -29.82 11.54
N ALA A 275 12.10 -30.79 12.41
CA ALA A 275 12.46 -32.14 12.01
C ALA A 275 11.23 -32.93 11.51
N ASP A 276 10.06 -32.69 12.12
CA ASP A 276 8.82 -33.43 11.87
C ASP A 276 7.96 -32.81 10.75
N ASP A 277 8.07 -31.49 10.54
CA ASP A 277 7.43 -30.79 9.43
C ASP A 277 8.44 -29.96 8.64
N ILE A 278 8.66 -30.35 7.38
CA ILE A 278 9.59 -29.66 6.49
C ILE A 278 9.00 -28.38 5.87
N ARG A 279 7.74 -28.04 6.15
CA ARG A 279 7.06 -26.90 5.53
C ARG A 279 7.21 -25.63 6.36
N PHE A 280 7.25 -24.51 5.67
CA PHE A 280 6.95 -23.22 6.29
C PHE A 280 5.44 -23.08 6.41
N ARG A 281 4.98 -22.32 7.40
CA ARG A 281 3.56 -21.89 7.47
C ARG A 281 3.52 -20.40 7.67
N PHE A 282 2.89 -19.69 6.75
CA PHE A 282 2.69 -18.25 6.84
C PHE A 282 1.20 -17.93 6.91
N ALA A 283 0.82 -17.11 7.88
CA ALA A 283 -0.49 -16.49 7.97
C ALA A 283 -0.31 -14.98 8.16
N THR A 284 -1.29 -14.21 7.69
CA THR A 284 -1.27 -12.75 7.80
C THR A 284 -2.61 -12.26 8.33
N SER A 285 -2.61 -11.14 9.05
CA SER A 285 -3.84 -10.41 9.34
C SER A 285 -4.43 -9.77 8.07
N GLY A 286 -5.55 -9.08 8.23
CA GLY A 286 -6.05 -8.19 7.20
C GLY A 286 -5.09 -7.05 6.95
N THR A 287 -5.10 -6.55 5.71
CA THR A 287 -4.39 -5.32 5.39
C THR A 287 -5.06 -4.16 6.12
N ARG A 288 -4.32 -3.54 7.05
CA ARG A 288 -4.69 -2.27 7.70
C ARG A 288 -5.02 -1.24 6.61
N LYS A 289 -6.25 -0.75 6.66
CA LYS A 289 -6.79 0.27 5.76
C LYS A 289 -6.33 1.63 6.27
N THR A 290 -5.92 2.48 5.34
CA THR A 290 -5.68 3.90 5.60
C THR A 290 -6.97 4.69 5.35
N LEU A 291 -7.00 5.95 5.76
CA LEU A 291 -8.12 6.87 5.51
C LEU A 291 -8.59 6.79 4.06
N TYR A 292 -7.64 6.77 3.12
CA TYR A 292 -7.90 6.80 1.68
C TYR A 292 -8.18 5.44 1.05
N ASP A 293 -8.18 4.36 1.84
CA ASP A 293 -8.60 3.03 1.39
C ASP A 293 -10.11 2.79 1.62
N VAL A 294 -10.75 3.60 2.47
CA VAL A 294 -12.18 3.50 2.75
C VAL A 294 -13.01 4.23 1.70
N ARG A 295 -14.16 3.65 1.32
CA ARG A 295 -15.10 4.31 0.41
C ARG A 295 -15.67 5.56 1.07
N ARG A 296 -15.54 6.72 0.43
CA ARG A 296 -16.08 7.98 0.97
C ARG A 296 -17.56 7.87 1.28
N ARG A 297 -17.96 8.43 2.42
CA ARG A 297 -19.34 8.74 2.75
C ARG A 297 -19.77 9.96 1.93
N LEU A 298 -21.01 9.97 1.45
CA LEU A 298 -21.60 11.15 0.84
C LEU A 298 -21.82 12.21 1.93
N LEU A 299 -21.42 13.45 1.66
CA LEU A 299 -21.59 14.54 2.61
C LEU A 299 -22.99 15.15 2.52
N PRO A 300 -23.64 15.46 3.66
CA PRO A 300 -24.79 16.36 3.68
C PRO A 300 -24.45 17.72 3.06
N ARG A 301 -25.45 18.42 2.52
CA ARG A 301 -25.27 19.70 1.80
C ARG A 301 -24.52 20.74 2.62
N ASP A 302 -24.82 20.85 3.90
CA ASP A 302 -24.20 21.84 4.77
C ASP A 302 -22.75 21.48 5.09
N ALA A 303 -22.47 20.20 5.34
CA ALA A 303 -21.10 19.73 5.55
C ALA A 303 -20.24 19.88 4.27
N LEU A 304 -20.83 19.65 3.10
CA LEU A 304 -20.17 19.89 1.81
C LEU A 304 -19.82 21.37 1.64
N ARG A 305 -20.82 22.26 1.80
CA ARG A 305 -20.61 23.71 1.74
C ARG A 305 -19.58 24.19 2.74
N HIS A 306 -19.64 23.67 3.96
CA HIS A 306 -18.68 24.01 4.99
C HIS A 306 -17.28 23.57 4.58
N ALA A 307 -17.06 22.30 4.22
CA ALA A 307 -15.75 21.79 3.81
C ALA A 307 -15.17 22.52 2.58
N GLU A 308 -16.03 22.95 1.66
CA GLU A 308 -15.64 23.70 0.46
C GLU A 308 -15.44 25.20 0.70
N ALA A 309 -15.94 25.77 1.80
CA ALA A 309 -15.78 27.18 2.11
C ALA A 309 -14.28 27.55 2.17
N ARG A 310 -13.87 28.48 1.30
CA ARG A 310 -12.52 29.05 1.22
C ARG A 310 -12.59 30.56 1.45
N GLY A 311 -11.54 31.14 2.02
CA GLY A 311 -11.45 32.58 2.22
C GLY A 311 -10.46 32.94 3.31
N TRP A 312 -9.78 34.07 3.15
CA TRP A 312 -8.81 34.59 4.12
C TRP A 312 -9.44 34.85 5.50
N GLU A 313 -10.74 35.17 5.54
CA GLU A 313 -11.52 35.39 6.77
C GLU A 313 -11.59 34.15 7.67
N ILE A 314 -11.38 32.96 7.12
CA ILE A 314 -11.39 31.70 7.86
C ILE A 314 -10.06 31.47 8.60
N GLY A 315 -8.99 32.24 8.32
CA GLY A 315 -7.70 32.12 9.02
C GLY A 315 -6.84 30.91 8.61
N LEU A 316 -7.18 30.28 7.47
CA LEU A 316 -6.43 29.17 6.87
C LEU A 316 -5.68 29.65 5.62
N ARG A 317 -4.47 29.11 5.42
CA ARG A 317 -3.72 29.27 4.17
C ARG A 317 -4.23 28.29 3.11
N GLU A 318 -4.09 28.62 1.84
CA GLU A 318 -4.65 27.83 0.72
C GLU A 318 -4.25 26.34 0.75
N HIS A 319 -2.98 26.04 1.05
CA HIS A 319 -2.47 24.68 1.10
C HIS A 319 -2.86 23.89 2.36
N GLN A 320 -3.49 24.54 3.36
CA GLN A 320 -3.91 23.92 4.64
C GLN A 320 -5.33 23.37 4.60
N TYR A 321 -6.10 23.71 3.57
CA TYR A 321 -7.47 23.25 3.46
C TYR A 321 -7.56 21.80 3.01
N ILE A 322 -8.51 21.08 3.60
CA ILE A 322 -8.89 19.73 3.20
C ILE A 322 -10.09 19.78 2.27
N ASN A 323 -10.09 18.96 1.23
CA ASN A 323 -11.22 18.88 0.31
C ASN A 323 -12.38 18.07 0.92
N ALA A 324 -13.59 18.32 0.43
CA ALA A 324 -14.79 17.60 0.87
C ALA A 324 -14.66 16.07 0.72
N SER A 325 -13.94 15.59 -0.30
CA SER A 325 -13.76 14.15 -0.50
C SER A 325 -12.97 13.48 0.63
N HIS A 326 -11.96 14.16 1.19
CA HIS A 326 -11.16 13.66 2.31
C HIS A 326 -11.95 13.71 3.62
N ILE A 327 -12.77 14.74 3.83
CA ILE A 327 -13.72 14.77 4.96
C ILE A 327 -14.70 13.60 4.85
N GLY A 328 -15.22 13.31 3.65
CA GLY A 328 -16.08 12.15 3.41
C GLY A 328 -15.39 10.80 3.65
N HIS A 329 -14.10 10.68 3.35
CA HIS A 329 -13.31 9.51 3.75
C HIS A 329 -13.17 9.43 5.27
N ALA A 330 -12.89 10.55 5.95
CA ALA A 330 -12.71 10.57 7.40
C ALA A 330 -14.00 10.20 8.13
N ALA A 331 -15.14 10.74 7.71
CA ALA A 331 -16.44 10.35 8.26
C ALA A 331 -16.76 8.87 8.03
N ALA A 332 -16.35 8.30 6.90
CA ALA A 332 -16.50 6.86 6.67
C ALA A 332 -15.52 6.01 7.48
N PHE A 333 -14.32 6.53 7.73
CA PHE A 333 -13.22 5.84 8.42
C PHE A 333 -13.33 5.91 9.93
N THR A 334 -13.95 6.95 10.49
CA THR A 334 -14.07 7.19 11.94
C THR A 334 -15.49 7.00 12.46
N GLY A 335 -16.49 7.09 11.59
CA GLY A 335 -17.91 7.09 11.97
C GLY A 335 -18.44 8.46 12.37
N GLU A 336 -17.53 9.42 12.57
CA GLU A 336 -17.85 10.76 13.06
C GLU A 336 -18.65 11.61 12.06
N PRO A 337 -19.45 12.57 12.55
CA PRO A 337 -20.13 13.52 11.69
C PRO A 337 -19.14 14.33 10.85
N PRO A 338 -19.34 14.44 9.52
CA PRO A 338 -18.40 15.15 8.66
C PRO A 338 -18.20 16.63 9.00
N MET A 339 -19.25 17.28 9.54
CA MET A 339 -19.19 18.67 9.95
C MET A 339 -18.22 18.85 11.12
N ASP A 340 -18.26 17.96 12.10
CA ASP A 340 -17.44 18.02 13.31
C ASP A 340 -15.97 17.78 12.97
N LEU A 341 -15.68 16.79 12.13
CA LEU A 341 -14.33 16.56 11.59
C LEU A 341 -13.79 17.79 10.85
N SER A 342 -14.63 18.43 10.02
CA SER A 342 -14.23 19.62 9.29
C SER A 342 -14.00 20.82 10.21
N ASN A 343 -14.83 21.02 11.23
CA ASN A 343 -14.69 22.09 12.21
C ASN A 343 -13.44 21.90 13.08
N ALA A 344 -13.26 20.70 13.63
CA ALA A 344 -12.13 20.36 14.49
C ALA A 344 -10.78 20.56 13.77
N TRP A 345 -10.68 20.10 12.51
CA TRP A 345 -9.49 20.37 11.70
C TRP A 345 -9.22 21.87 11.58
N ARG A 346 -10.22 22.66 11.15
CA ARG A 346 -10.06 24.10 10.96
C ARG A 346 -9.63 24.79 12.24
N TYR A 347 -10.31 24.48 13.34
CA TYR A 347 -10.02 25.03 14.66
C TYR A 347 -8.55 24.82 15.04
N ASP A 348 -8.06 23.58 14.96
CA ASP A 348 -6.68 23.26 15.34
C ASP A 348 -5.65 23.98 14.45
N ILE A 349 -5.88 24.05 13.13
CA ILE A 349 -4.95 24.72 12.22
C ILE A 349 -4.95 26.24 12.43
N ILE A 350 -6.12 26.84 12.64
CA ILE A 350 -6.22 28.28 12.94
C ILE A 350 -5.51 28.59 14.27
N ALA A 351 -5.75 27.76 15.29
CA ALA A 351 -5.09 27.90 16.58
C ALA A 351 -3.56 27.75 16.47
N ALA A 352 -3.07 26.79 15.69
CA ALA A 352 -1.64 26.61 15.42
C ALA A 352 -1.03 27.76 14.60
N ASN A 353 -1.77 28.31 13.62
CA ASN A 353 -1.34 29.49 12.86
C ASN A 353 -1.16 30.72 13.76
N ASN A 354 -2.05 30.90 14.74
CA ASN A 354 -2.01 32.03 15.68
C ASN A 354 -1.01 31.82 16.82
N ASN A 355 -0.83 30.57 17.25
CA ASN A 355 0.11 30.19 18.29
C ASN A 355 0.85 28.90 17.89
N PRO A 356 2.10 28.99 17.42
CA PRO A 356 2.88 27.81 17.02
C PRO A 356 3.14 26.80 18.16
N ARG A 357 2.89 27.16 19.42
CA ARG A 357 2.97 26.25 20.57
C ARG A 357 1.62 25.59 20.92
N HIS A 358 0.53 25.94 20.23
CA HIS A 358 -0.76 25.30 20.44
C HIS A 358 -0.65 23.80 20.15
N PRO A 359 -1.02 22.91 21.08
CA PRO A 359 -0.88 21.47 20.89
C PRO A 359 -1.96 20.93 19.95
N ILE A 360 -1.54 20.11 18.99
CA ILE A 360 -2.41 19.30 18.13
C ILE A 360 -2.20 17.84 18.53
N GLY A 361 -3.09 17.33 19.40
CA GLY A 361 -2.89 16.04 20.05
C GLY A 361 -1.62 16.07 20.93
N SER A 362 -0.67 15.17 20.67
CA SER A 362 0.62 15.12 21.36
C SER A 362 1.73 15.96 20.69
N MET A 363 1.44 16.65 19.57
CA MET A 363 2.43 17.37 18.76
C MET A 363 2.29 18.89 18.89
N PRO A 364 3.39 19.67 18.98
CA PRO A 364 3.32 21.14 18.88
C PRO A 364 2.80 21.61 17.51
N GLY A 365 1.97 22.66 17.51
CA GLY A 365 1.36 23.20 16.29
C GLY A 365 2.37 23.59 15.21
N ALA A 366 3.53 24.15 15.57
CA ALA A 366 4.60 24.48 14.63
C ALA A 366 5.12 23.27 13.85
N GLU A 367 5.29 22.14 14.56
CA GLU A 367 5.75 20.88 13.96
C GLU A 367 4.66 20.33 13.03
N PHE A 368 3.41 20.37 13.47
CA PHE A 368 2.28 19.92 12.67
C PHE A 368 2.08 20.77 11.40
N LEU A 369 2.21 22.09 11.48
CA LEU A 369 2.17 22.97 10.31
C LEU A 369 3.29 22.66 9.31
N ALA A 370 4.50 22.34 9.81
CA ALA A 370 5.60 21.90 8.97
C ALA A 370 5.31 20.56 8.27
N LEU A 371 4.48 19.68 8.84
CA LEU A 371 3.99 18.48 8.17
C LEU A 371 3.11 18.81 6.97
N ILE A 372 2.19 19.77 7.11
CA ILE A 372 1.35 20.24 6.01
C ILE A 372 2.22 20.83 4.90
N ASP A 373 3.20 21.67 5.25
CA ASP A 373 4.11 22.28 4.26
C ASP A 373 4.92 21.21 3.51
N ARG A 374 5.35 20.16 4.22
CA ARG A 374 6.21 19.11 3.66
C ARG A 374 5.43 18.09 2.82
N PHE A 375 4.32 17.58 3.34
CA PHE A 375 3.58 16.43 2.77
C PHE A 375 2.21 16.81 2.18
N GLY A 376 1.76 18.03 2.40
CA GLY A 376 0.44 18.51 2.02
C GLY A 376 -0.61 18.24 3.10
N ALA A 377 -1.68 19.04 3.08
CA ALA A 377 -2.80 18.89 4.01
C ALA A 377 -3.41 17.48 4.04
N PRO A 378 -3.63 16.76 2.92
CA PRO A 378 -4.22 15.43 2.98
C PRO A 378 -3.44 14.45 3.87
N ALA A 379 -2.14 14.31 3.64
CA ALA A 379 -1.28 13.46 4.45
C ALA A 379 -1.29 13.86 5.93
N ALA A 380 -1.18 15.17 6.20
CA ALA A 380 -1.22 15.68 7.57
C ALA A 380 -2.58 15.44 8.24
N PHE A 381 -3.68 15.49 7.50
CA PHE A 381 -5.03 15.23 8.02
C PHE A 381 -5.24 13.79 8.46
N GLU A 382 -4.72 12.82 7.71
CA GLU A 382 -4.72 11.42 8.17
C GLU A 382 -3.90 11.25 9.45
N HIS A 383 -2.71 11.88 9.53
CA HIS A 383 -1.90 11.85 10.75
C HIS A 383 -2.62 12.52 11.94
N TRP A 384 -3.29 13.65 11.70
CA TRP A 384 -4.10 14.36 12.69
C TRP A 384 -5.23 13.51 13.27
N LEU A 385 -5.92 12.72 12.43
CA LEU A 385 -6.95 11.79 12.92
C LEU A 385 -6.36 10.82 13.95
N GLY A 386 -5.19 10.24 13.64
CA GLY A 386 -4.46 9.37 14.56
C GLY A 386 -4.06 10.07 15.86
N LEU A 387 -3.53 11.30 15.78
CA LEU A 387 -3.16 12.10 16.96
C LEU A 387 -4.35 12.43 17.87
N LYS A 388 -5.55 12.57 17.30
CA LYS A 388 -6.78 12.85 18.04
C LYS A 388 -7.44 11.60 18.61
N GLY A 389 -6.85 10.42 18.37
CA GLY A 389 -7.43 9.16 18.81
C GLY A 389 -8.71 8.80 18.05
N TYR A 390 -8.96 9.41 16.89
CA TYR A 390 -9.95 8.90 15.97
C TYR A 390 -9.40 7.57 15.44
N GLY A 391 -9.75 6.50 16.14
CA GLY A 391 -9.37 5.15 15.77
C GLY A 391 -9.81 4.88 14.34
N SER A 392 -9.01 4.08 13.64
CA SER A 392 -9.52 3.38 12.47
C SER A 392 -10.81 2.68 12.89
N ILE A 393 -11.92 2.87 12.16
CA ILE A 393 -12.89 1.79 11.95
C ILE A 393 -12.08 0.70 11.25
N LEU A 394 -11.31 -0.03 12.04
CA LEU A 394 -11.00 -1.40 11.73
C LEU A 394 -12.36 -2.06 11.51
N ASP A 395 -12.47 -2.91 10.51
CA ASP A 395 -13.40 -4.02 10.67
C ASP A 395 -13.09 -4.55 12.07
N VAL A 396 -14.05 -4.41 13.00
CA VAL A 396 -13.88 -4.66 14.45
C VAL A 396 -13.33 -6.08 14.69
N ASP A 397 -13.38 -6.92 13.66
CA ASP A 397 -12.89 -8.28 13.52
C ASP A 397 -11.40 -8.45 13.14
N ASP A 398 -10.57 -7.40 12.98
CA ASP A 398 -9.17 -7.51 12.51
C ASP A 398 -8.17 -6.66 13.33
N TYR A 399 -8.55 -6.13 14.52
CA TYR A 399 -7.55 -5.57 15.44
C TYR A 399 -6.80 -6.73 16.09
N ILE A 400 -5.51 -6.87 15.76
CA ILE A 400 -4.54 -7.60 16.57
C ILE A 400 -3.61 -6.50 17.13
N PRO A 401 -3.56 -6.23 18.46
CA PRO A 401 -2.55 -5.37 19.03
C PRO A 401 -1.21 -5.98 18.66
N SER A 402 -0.20 -5.14 18.53
CA SER A 402 1.18 -5.58 18.40
C SER A 402 1.70 -6.21 19.70
N ILE A 403 0.97 -7.17 20.27
CA ILE A 403 1.57 -8.17 21.12
C ILE A 403 2.46 -8.93 20.17
N GLU A 404 3.77 -8.64 20.19
CA GLU A 404 4.74 -9.61 19.74
C GLU A 404 4.53 -10.81 20.68
N PRO A 405 3.92 -11.90 20.20
CA PRO A 405 3.90 -13.10 21.02
C PRO A 405 5.38 -13.46 21.25
N PRO A 406 5.73 -13.96 22.44
CA PRO A 406 7.07 -14.47 22.70
C PRO A 406 7.52 -15.34 21.53
N ASP A 407 8.77 -15.18 21.06
CA ASP A 407 9.32 -15.95 19.93
C ASP A 407 9.16 -17.48 20.12
N ASP A 408 8.97 -17.88 21.37
CA ASP A 408 8.76 -19.19 21.95
C ASP A 408 7.30 -19.71 21.81
N LEU A 409 6.31 -18.82 21.68
CA LEU A 409 4.89 -19.17 21.84
C LEU A 409 4.33 -19.95 20.65
N PHE A 410 4.93 -19.81 19.47
CA PHE A 410 4.53 -20.54 18.26
C PHE A 410 5.39 -21.78 17.98
N ALA A 411 6.45 -22.01 18.77
CA ALA A 411 7.30 -23.17 18.60
C ALA A 411 6.54 -24.44 19.02
N GLY A 412 6.15 -25.27 18.05
CA GLY A 412 5.45 -26.53 18.29
C GLY A 412 3.94 -26.49 18.13
N LEU A 413 3.35 -25.32 17.84
CA LEU A 413 1.92 -25.22 17.60
C LEU A 413 1.52 -25.73 16.22
N ASN A 414 0.44 -26.50 16.17
CA ASN A 414 -0.17 -26.98 14.95
C ASN A 414 -1.06 -25.90 14.31
N TYR A 415 -1.57 -26.18 13.11
CA TYR A 415 -2.37 -25.24 12.32
C TYR A 415 -3.63 -24.74 13.04
N HIS A 416 -4.31 -25.62 13.78
CA HIS A 416 -5.49 -25.23 14.56
C HIS A 416 -5.09 -24.32 15.70
N GLU A 417 -4.03 -24.64 16.43
CA GLU A 417 -3.57 -23.84 17.57
C GLU A 417 -3.08 -22.43 17.16
N ILE A 418 -2.47 -22.27 15.99
CA ILE A 418 -2.08 -20.95 15.48
C ILE A 418 -3.31 -20.11 15.09
N ASN A 419 -4.30 -20.72 14.44
CA ASN A 419 -5.53 -20.01 14.10
C ASN A 419 -6.39 -19.74 15.33
N ASP A 420 -6.48 -20.68 16.27
CA ASP A 420 -7.19 -20.53 17.53
C ASP A 420 -6.54 -19.43 18.39
N LEU A 421 -5.21 -19.27 18.36
CA LEU A 421 -4.52 -18.14 18.98
C LEU A 421 -4.82 -16.81 18.29
N LEU A 422 -4.84 -16.79 16.96
CA LEU A 422 -5.22 -15.58 16.22
C LEU A 422 -6.69 -15.21 16.51
N ASP A 423 -7.59 -16.20 16.55
CA ASP A 423 -9.00 -16.02 16.87
C ASP A 423 -9.23 -15.69 18.37
N GLN A 424 -8.45 -16.25 19.30
CA GLN A 424 -8.48 -15.87 20.72
C GLN A 424 -7.99 -14.44 20.94
N VAL A 425 -6.89 -14.06 20.28
CA VAL A 425 -6.40 -12.69 20.30
C VAL A 425 -7.46 -11.75 19.73
N ASP A 426 -8.08 -12.09 18.59
CA ASP A 426 -9.19 -11.32 18.00
C ASP A 426 -10.39 -11.21 18.97
N ASN A 427 -10.74 -12.27 19.69
CA ASN A 427 -11.88 -12.32 20.63
C ASN A 427 -11.64 -11.53 21.92
N GLU A 428 -10.44 -11.60 22.53
CA GLU A 428 -10.10 -10.84 23.73
C GLU A 428 -10.07 -9.31 23.49
N LEU A 429 -9.98 -8.90 22.23
CA LEU A 429 -9.99 -7.49 21.84
C LEU A 429 -11.38 -6.98 21.55
N HIS A 430 -12.26 -7.85 21.07
CA HIS A 430 -13.70 -7.59 20.97
C HIS A 430 -14.31 -7.27 22.34
N GLU A 431 -13.88 -7.93 23.41
CA GLU A 431 -14.37 -7.65 24.78
C GLU A 431 -13.88 -6.32 25.38
N LYS A 432 -12.78 -5.75 24.86
CA LYS A 432 -12.17 -4.51 25.39
C LYS A 432 -12.58 -3.25 24.65
N LEU A 433 -13.34 -3.37 23.56
CA LEU A 433 -13.89 -2.24 22.85
C LEU A 433 -15.22 -1.81 23.49
N PRO A 434 -15.50 -0.50 23.61
CA PRO A 434 -16.79 -0.04 24.10
C PRO A 434 -17.90 -0.60 23.19
N PRO A 435 -19.03 -1.06 23.75
CA PRO A 435 -20.13 -1.56 22.95
C PRO A 435 -20.53 -0.51 21.92
N ARG A 436 -20.78 -0.95 20.68
CA ARG A 436 -21.49 -0.12 19.69
C ARG A 436 -22.67 0.51 20.40
N VAL A 437 -22.81 1.83 20.30
CA VAL A 437 -24.11 2.48 20.44
C VAL A 437 -24.98 1.80 19.40
N GLN A 438 -25.78 0.82 19.83
CA GLN A 438 -26.90 0.36 19.05
C GLN A 438 -27.79 1.58 18.92
N ASP A 439 -28.11 1.97 17.69
CA ASP A 439 -29.13 2.96 17.40
C ASP A 439 -30.46 2.44 17.97
N GLU A 440 -30.68 2.64 19.27
CA GLU A 440 -32.01 2.69 19.87
C GLU A 440 -32.58 4.07 19.55
N ASP A 441 -33.03 4.26 18.31
CA ASP A 441 -33.89 5.39 17.94
C ASP A 441 -34.64 5.12 16.61
N GLU A 442 -35.07 3.88 16.39
CA GLU A 442 -36.07 3.58 15.33
C GLU A 442 -37.54 3.75 15.79
N ASP A 443 -37.80 4.09 17.06
CA ASP A 443 -39.18 4.22 17.59
C ASP A 443 -39.68 5.66 17.81
N VAL A 444 -38.88 6.69 17.54
CA VAL A 444 -39.34 8.10 17.68
C VAL A 444 -40.00 8.64 16.41
N PHE A 445 -39.79 8.01 15.24
CA PHE A 445 -40.38 8.49 13.97
C PHE A 445 -41.74 7.86 13.60
N SER A 446 -42.18 6.82 14.30
CA SER A 446 -43.48 6.17 14.06
C SER A 446 -44.67 6.96 14.63
N GLY A 447 -44.43 7.93 15.52
CA GLY A 447 -45.49 8.77 16.12
C GLY A 447 -45.85 10.03 15.31
N LEU A 448 -44.98 10.50 14.42
CA LEU A 448 -45.13 11.81 13.74
C LEU A 448 -45.78 11.72 12.36
N LEU A 449 -45.98 10.52 11.82
CA LEU A 449 -46.69 10.25 10.56
C LEU A 449 -48.17 9.89 10.74
N ASN A 450 -48.68 9.87 11.98
CA ASN A 450 -50.11 9.74 12.29
C ASN A 450 -50.75 11.07 12.75
N ALA A 451 -50.02 12.19 12.65
CA ALA A 451 -50.50 13.52 13.01
C ALA A 451 -50.29 14.58 11.90
N ILE A 452 -49.96 14.13 10.68
CA ILE A 452 -50.05 14.87 9.42
C ILE A 452 -50.98 14.06 8.52
#